data_AF-A0A970JXB6-F1
#
_entry.id   AF-A0A970JXB6-F1
#
_cell.length_a   1.000
_cell.length_b   1.000
_cell.length_c   1.000
_cell.angle_alpha   90.00
_cell.angle_beta   90.00
_cell.angle_gamma   90.00
#
_symmetry.space_group_name_H-M   'P 1'
#
loop_
_entity.id
_entity.type
_entity.pdbx_description
1 polymer ?
#
loop_
_entity_poly.entity_id
_entity_poly.type
_entity_poly.pdbx_seq_one_letter_code
_entity_poly.pdbx_strand_id
1 'polypeptide(L)'
;MKDLSERRSWAANFMHEGHNLRKKELQFIEYLSGLSSEDYIFSLISYISAPTLLCGKPATMINFTSSRALYDLWHRYKYEVCNSLKLNYVELRDTGQSVCVLLYKRPNLEACVKRRENALFLQEKGYLYYFSLNDYFKILKERFTEDCPHEIGIFLGFPADDVAGFIRNKGHNYLLCGYWKVYKDMDRAMRIFSIFDKSKEYILDILTGKKVNSPLKCHFERVKLL
;
A
#
# COMPACT_ATOMS: atom_id res chain seq x y z
N MET A 1 8.91 5.45 -29.75
CA MET A 1 10.19 6.06 -29.30
C MET A 1 10.03 7.31 -28.42
N LYS A 2 8.84 7.66 -27.89
CA LYS A 2 8.64 8.75 -26.89
C LYS A 2 8.42 8.25 -25.44
N ASP A 3 8.54 6.96 -25.19
CA ASP A 3 7.94 6.28 -24.01
C ASP A 3 8.92 6.05 -22.84
N LEU A 4 10.24 6.20 -23.03
CA LEU A 4 11.23 5.90 -21.97
C LEU A 4 11.45 7.04 -20.96
N SER A 5 11.13 8.28 -21.33
CA SER A 5 11.35 9.46 -20.47
C SER A 5 10.24 9.63 -19.41
N GLU A 6 9.01 9.24 -19.74
CA GLU A 6 7.84 9.42 -18.88
C GLU A 6 7.72 8.33 -17.80
N ARG A 7 8.32 7.15 -18.00
CA ARG A 7 8.28 6.02 -17.05
C ARG A 7 9.09 6.27 -15.76
N ARG A 8 9.96 7.29 -15.74
CA ARG A 8 10.86 7.62 -14.62
C ARG A 8 10.24 8.37 -13.44
N SER A 9 8.99 8.84 -13.49
CA SER A 9 8.42 9.72 -12.44
C SER A 9 7.76 9.03 -11.24
N TRP A 10 7.67 7.70 -11.17
CA TRP A 10 7.45 7.01 -9.87
C TRP A 10 8.64 7.25 -8.94
N ALA A 11 9.86 7.30 -9.52
CA ALA A 11 11.05 7.79 -8.83
C ALA A 11 10.89 9.24 -8.38
N ALA A 12 10.30 10.11 -9.21
CA ALA A 12 10.26 11.55 -8.94
C ALA A 12 9.43 11.92 -7.70
N ASN A 13 8.33 11.23 -7.44
CA ASN A 13 7.54 11.44 -6.22
C ASN A 13 8.21 10.84 -4.97
N PHE A 14 9.04 9.80 -5.12
CA PHE A 14 9.89 9.29 -4.05
C PHE A 14 11.15 10.16 -3.83
N MET A 15 11.66 10.80 -4.89
CA MET A 15 12.82 11.71 -4.89
C MET A 15 12.50 13.07 -4.27
N HIS A 16 11.24 13.51 -4.29
CA HIS A 16 10.82 14.79 -3.70
C HIS A 16 11.00 14.86 -2.17
N GLU A 17 11.15 13.71 -1.51
CA GLU A 17 11.47 13.60 -0.07
C GLU A 17 12.96 13.30 0.21
N GLY A 18 13.85 13.48 -0.77
CA GLY A 18 15.30 13.35 -0.58
C GLY A 18 15.81 11.90 -0.44
N HIS A 19 14.98 10.90 -0.71
CA HIS A 19 15.41 9.52 -0.75
C HIS A 19 15.97 9.18 -2.16
N ASN A 20 17.26 8.89 -2.24
CA ASN A 20 17.82 8.17 -3.39
C ASN A 20 17.07 6.84 -3.55
N LEU A 21 16.55 6.57 -4.75
CA LEU A 21 15.95 5.28 -5.04
C LEU A 21 16.94 4.17 -4.73
N ARG A 22 16.48 3.16 -4.00
CA ARG A 22 17.30 2.01 -3.65
C ARG A 22 17.55 1.20 -4.92
N LYS A 23 18.72 0.54 -5.00
CA LYS A 23 19.12 -0.29 -6.16
C LYS A 23 18.00 -1.25 -6.63
N LYS A 24 17.25 -1.82 -5.70
CA LYS A 24 16.12 -2.74 -5.96
C LYS A 24 14.90 -2.05 -6.57
N GLU A 25 14.64 -0.78 -6.23
CA GLU A 25 13.55 0.02 -6.80
C GLU A 25 13.84 0.37 -8.25
N LEU A 26 15.09 0.75 -8.57
CA LEU A 26 15.54 0.95 -9.96
C LEU A 26 15.42 -0.33 -10.79
N GLN A 27 15.86 -1.46 -10.22
CA GLN A 27 15.73 -2.77 -10.87
C GLN A 27 14.26 -3.11 -11.17
N PHE A 28 13.34 -2.78 -10.26
CA PHE A 28 11.91 -3.01 -10.50
C PHE A 28 11.36 -2.13 -11.63
N ILE A 29 11.72 -0.84 -11.67
CA ILE A 29 11.32 0.05 -12.76
C ILE A 29 11.84 -0.45 -14.11
N GLU A 30 13.09 -0.92 -14.17
CA GLU A 30 13.67 -1.50 -15.37
C GLU A 30 12.91 -2.76 -15.81
N TYR A 31 12.61 -3.66 -14.87
CA TYR A 31 11.81 -4.85 -15.12
C TYR A 31 10.44 -4.52 -15.73
N LEU A 32 9.74 -3.51 -15.20
CA LEU A 32 8.44 -3.09 -15.72
C LEU A 32 8.49 -2.59 -17.17
N SER A 33 9.63 -2.08 -17.64
CA SER A 33 9.74 -1.37 -18.92
C SER A 33 9.54 -2.27 -20.16
N GLY A 34 9.67 -3.59 -20.02
CA GLY A 34 9.49 -4.54 -21.12
C GLY A 34 8.15 -5.27 -21.13
N LEU A 35 7.26 -4.98 -20.18
CA LEU A 35 6.06 -5.79 -19.94
C LEU A 35 4.88 -5.41 -20.82
N SER A 36 4.03 -6.40 -21.10
CA SER A 36 2.69 -6.17 -21.63
C SER A 36 1.86 -5.34 -20.65
N SER A 37 0.76 -4.74 -21.11
CA SER A 37 -0.14 -3.95 -20.24
C SER A 37 -0.68 -4.75 -19.05
N GLU A 38 -1.01 -6.01 -19.26
CA GLU A 38 -1.51 -6.93 -18.24
C GLU A 38 -0.41 -7.30 -17.23
N ASP A 39 0.75 -7.74 -17.73
CA ASP A 39 1.90 -8.09 -16.87
C ASP A 39 2.40 -6.88 -16.08
N TYR A 40 2.36 -5.69 -16.69
CA TYR A 40 2.73 -4.44 -16.06
C TYR A 40 1.86 -4.15 -14.84
N ILE A 41 0.53 -4.14 -15.01
CA ILE A 41 -0.39 -3.79 -13.91
C ILE A 41 -0.39 -4.87 -12.82
N PHE A 42 -0.30 -6.14 -13.22
CA PHE A 42 -0.15 -7.26 -12.29
C PHE A 42 1.14 -7.13 -11.46
N SER A 43 2.28 -6.88 -12.11
CA SER A 43 3.58 -6.74 -11.46
C SER A 43 3.65 -5.52 -10.55
N LEU A 44 3.08 -4.38 -11.00
CA LEU A 44 2.98 -3.15 -10.22
C LEU A 44 2.21 -3.37 -8.92
N ILE A 45 1.00 -3.95 -9.02
CA ILE A 45 0.15 -4.21 -7.87
C ILE A 45 0.78 -5.23 -6.93
N SER A 46 1.37 -6.30 -7.48
CA SER A 46 2.09 -7.33 -6.71
C SER A 46 3.22 -6.74 -5.88
N TYR A 47 4.05 -5.91 -6.50
CA TYR A 47 5.21 -5.30 -5.83
C TYR A 47 4.77 -4.26 -4.78
N ILE A 48 3.86 -3.35 -5.13
CA ILE A 48 3.41 -2.31 -4.20
C ILE A 48 2.68 -2.94 -3.00
N SER A 49 1.87 -3.97 -3.23
CA SER A 49 1.09 -4.65 -2.21
C SER A 49 1.84 -5.78 -1.50
N ALA A 50 3.13 -5.98 -1.76
CA ALA A 50 3.92 -7.05 -1.14
C ALA A 50 3.80 -7.12 0.40
N PRO A 51 3.80 -5.99 1.13
CA PRO A 51 3.55 -6.00 2.57
C PRO A 51 2.17 -6.55 2.97
N THR A 52 1.13 -6.25 2.18
CA THR A 52 -0.24 -6.75 2.41
C THR A 52 -0.37 -8.22 2.03
N LEU A 53 0.34 -8.64 0.99
CA LEU A 53 0.35 -10.02 0.53
C LEU A 53 1.12 -10.95 1.49
N LEU A 54 2.24 -10.48 2.05
CA LEU A 54 3.22 -11.35 2.69
C LEU A 54 3.45 -11.09 4.19
N CYS A 55 3.12 -9.90 4.71
CA CYS A 55 3.56 -9.46 6.04
C CYS A 55 2.42 -9.12 6.99
N GLY A 56 1.18 -9.49 6.66
CA GLY A 56 0.03 -9.21 7.52
C GLY A 56 -0.37 -7.73 7.59
N LYS A 57 0.17 -6.86 6.73
CA LYS A 57 -0.32 -5.46 6.61
C LYS A 57 -1.79 -5.51 6.17
N PRO A 58 -2.69 -4.76 6.82
CA PRO A 58 -4.13 -4.87 6.54
C PRO A 58 -4.50 -4.45 5.12
N ALA A 59 -3.92 -3.35 4.64
CA ALA A 59 -4.21 -2.79 3.34
C ALA A 59 -3.03 -2.00 2.75
N THR A 60 -3.07 -1.76 1.45
CA THR A 60 -2.18 -0.88 0.68
C THR A 60 -3.03 0.03 -0.18
N MET A 61 -2.69 1.32 -0.24
CA MET A 61 -3.41 2.30 -1.06
C MET A 61 -2.58 2.62 -2.31
N ILE A 62 -3.24 2.65 -3.47
CA ILE A 62 -2.64 3.00 -4.75
C ILE A 62 -3.54 4.04 -5.43
N ASN A 63 -2.94 5.09 -5.97
CA ASN A 63 -3.63 6.04 -6.84
C ASN A 63 -3.27 5.72 -8.30
N PHE A 64 -4.22 5.22 -9.07
CA PHE A 64 -4.05 4.94 -10.49
C PHE A 64 -4.47 6.18 -11.29
N THR A 65 -3.52 6.82 -11.93
CA THR A 65 -3.74 8.07 -12.68
C THR A 65 -3.74 7.82 -14.18
N SER A 66 -4.47 8.63 -14.95
CA SER A 66 -4.47 8.56 -16.42
C SER A 66 -3.12 8.94 -17.00
N SER A 67 -2.30 9.69 -16.25
CA SER A 67 -0.87 9.82 -16.58
C SER A 67 -0.27 8.41 -16.59
N ARG A 68 0.19 7.95 -17.76
CA ARG A 68 0.71 6.58 -18.02
C ARG A 68 -0.35 5.49 -18.15
N ALA A 69 -1.60 5.85 -18.46
CA ALA A 69 -2.71 4.92 -18.68
C ALA A 69 -3.03 3.98 -17.49
N LEU A 70 -2.52 4.27 -16.28
CA LEU A 70 -2.75 3.39 -15.12
C LEU A 70 -4.23 3.34 -14.72
N TYR A 71 -4.94 4.45 -14.90
CA TYR A 71 -6.39 4.52 -14.73
C TYR A 71 -7.09 3.49 -15.63
N ASP A 72 -6.84 3.53 -16.94
CA ASP A 72 -7.46 2.61 -17.91
C ASP A 72 -7.07 1.16 -17.66
N LEU A 73 -5.79 0.91 -17.33
CA LEU A 73 -5.29 -0.43 -16.98
C LEU A 73 -5.97 -0.98 -15.73
N TRP A 74 -6.14 -0.16 -14.69
CA TRP A 74 -6.88 -0.57 -13.49
C TRP A 74 -8.30 -0.98 -13.84
N HIS A 75 -9.06 -0.12 -14.54
CA HIS A 75 -10.45 -0.46 -14.88
C HIS A 75 -10.56 -1.68 -15.80
N ARG A 76 -9.57 -1.91 -16.67
CA ARG A 76 -9.52 -3.08 -17.56
C ARG A 76 -9.18 -4.38 -16.85
N TYR A 77 -8.25 -4.38 -15.90
CA TYR A 77 -7.66 -5.61 -15.34
C TYR A 77 -7.89 -5.82 -13.83
N LYS A 78 -8.62 -4.92 -13.15
CA LYS A 78 -8.78 -4.97 -11.68
C LYS A 78 -9.33 -6.30 -11.17
N TYR A 79 -10.27 -6.92 -11.88
CA TYR A 79 -10.89 -8.17 -11.44
C TYR A 79 -9.90 -9.33 -11.52
N GLU A 80 -9.24 -9.50 -12.65
CA GLU A 80 -8.25 -10.55 -12.93
C GLU A 80 -7.06 -10.45 -11.98
N VAL A 81 -6.51 -9.25 -11.82
CA VAL A 81 -5.34 -9.02 -10.96
C VAL A 81 -5.70 -9.24 -9.49
N CYS A 82 -6.81 -8.67 -9.01
CA CYS A 82 -7.20 -8.83 -7.61
C CYS A 82 -7.56 -10.29 -7.27
N ASN A 83 -8.24 -11.00 -8.17
CA ASN A 83 -8.53 -12.42 -7.99
C ASN A 83 -7.24 -13.25 -7.94
N SER A 84 -6.31 -13.00 -8.86
CA SER A 84 -5.03 -13.72 -8.91
C SER A 84 -4.18 -13.50 -7.65
N LEU A 85 -4.18 -12.28 -7.11
CA LEU A 85 -3.46 -11.92 -5.88
C LEU A 85 -4.26 -12.21 -4.59
N LYS A 86 -5.51 -12.69 -4.73
CA LYS A 86 -6.47 -12.90 -3.65
C LYS A 86 -6.66 -11.64 -2.79
N LEU A 87 -6.67 -10.45 -3.41
CA LEU A 87 -6.88 -9.17 -2.75
C LEU A 87 -8.34 -8.72 -2.92
N ASN A 88 -8.91 -8.18 -1.86
CA ASN A 88 -10.12 -7.37 -1.96
C ASN A 88 -9.73 -5.93 -2.30
N TYR A 89 -10.65 -5.15 -2.84
CA TYR A 89 -10.42 -3.75 -3.13
C TYR A 89 -11.66 -2.89 -2.87
N VAL A 90 -11.42 -1.61 -2.60
CA VAL A 90 -12.45 -0.57 -2.62
C VAL A 90 -11.90 0.68 -3.31
N GLU A 91 -12.62 1.18 -4.31
CA GLU A 91 -12.35 2.46 -4.95
C GLU A 91 -12.91 3.57 -4.05
N LEU A 92 -12.01 4.35 -3.45
CA LEU A 92 -12.33 5.39 -2.45
C LEU A 92 -12.71 6.71 -3.09
N ARG A 93 -12.05 7.08 -4.19
CA ARG A 93 -12.33 8.29 -4.97
C ARG A 93 -11.97 8.04 -6.43
N ASP A 94 -12.89 8.35 -7.33
CA ASP A 94 -12.67 8.30 -8.78
C ASP A 94 -13.03 9.68 -9.36
N THR A 95 -12.08 10.28 -10.09
CA THR A 95 -12.24 11.60 -10.72
C THR A 95 -12.40 11.52 -12.24
N GLY A 96 -12.48 10.33 -12.82
CA GLY A 96 -12.42 10.10 -14.28
C GLY A 96 -11.01 10.25 -14.88
N GLN A 97 -10.07 10.81 -14.12
CA GLN A 97 -8.65 10.91 -14.49
C GLN A 97 -7.72 10.21 -13.50
N SER A 98 -8.25 9.85 -12.33
CA SER A 98 -7.52 9.12 -11.31
C SER A 98 -8.49 8.37 -10.42
N VAL A 99 -8.07 7.21 -9.95
CA VAL A 99 -8.82 6.43 -8.96
C VAL A 99 -7.90 6.00 -7.82
N CYS A 100 -8.29 6.40 -6.60
CA CYS A 100 -7.65 6.00 -5.37
C CYS A 100 -8.29 4.70 -4.88
N VAL A 101 -7.48 3.65 -4.76
CA VAL A 101 -7.91 2.30 -4.45
C VAL A 101 -7.22 1.82 -3.18
N LEU A 102 -8.01 1.28 -2.25
CA LEU A 102 -7.51 0.53 -1.10
C LEU A 102 -7.58 -0.96 -1.40
N LEU A 103 -6.43 -1.60 -1.57
CA LEU A 103 -6.27 -3.04 -1.73
C LEU A 103 -6.05 -3.68 -0.35
N TYR A 104 -6.82 -4.69 0.03
CA TYR A 104 -6.79 -5.22 1.39
C TYR A 104 -7.02 -6.73 1.47
N LYS A 105 -6.60 -7.31 2.60
CA LYS A 105 -7.00 -8.66 3.01
C LYS A 105 -8.08 -8.52 4.08
N ARG A 106 -9.31 -8.98 3.79
CA ARG A 106 -10.46 -8.80 4.70
C ARG A 106 -10.18 -9.20 6.16
N PRO A 107 -9.64 -10.39 6.48
CA PRO A 107 -9.39 -10.77 7.88
C PRO A 107 -8.41 -9.83 8.58
N ASN A 108 -7.35 -9.42 7.88
CA ASN A 108 -6.32 -8.55 8.44
C ASN A 108 -6.86 -7.14 8.70
N LEU A 109 -7.66 -6.61 7.77
CA LEU A 109 -8.25 -5.29 7.93
C LEU A 109 -9.29 -5.28 9.07
N GLU A 110 -10.15 -6.29 9.15
CA GLU A 110 -11.12 -6.42 10.25
C GLU A 110 -10.43 -6.50 11.61
N ALA A 111 -9.40 -7.35 11.74
CA ALA A 111 -8.63 -7.45 12.96
C ALA A 111 -7.89 -6.15 13.30
N CYS A 112 -7.39 -5.44 12.29
CA CYS A 112 -6.68 -4.18 12.47
C CYS A 112 -7.61 -3.10 13.02
N VAL A 113 -8.77 -2.88 12.41
CA VAL A 113 -9.65 -1.77 12.82
C VAL A 113 -10.39 -2.06 14.12
N LYS A 114 -10.57 -3.35 14.49
CA LYS A 114 -11.15 -3.78 15.77
C LYS A 114 -10.14 -3.84 16.92
N ARG A 115 -8.83 -3.72 16.63
CA ARG A 115 -7.81 -3.64 17.67
C ARG A 115 -8.11 -2.46 18.58
N ARG A 116 -8.07 -2.67 19.90
CA ARG A 116 -8.52 -1.71 20.92
C ARG A 116 -8.04 -0.28 20.67
N GLU A 117 -6.74 -0.07 20.46
CA GLU A 117 -6.17 1.26 20.26
C GLU A 117 -6.68 1.94 18.97
N ASN A 118 -6.84 1.14 17.90
CA ASN A 118 -7.34 1.62 16.62
C ASN A 118 -8.85 1.91 16.68
N ALA A 119 -9.62 1.05 17.34
CA ALA A 119 -11.05 1.21 17.52
C ALA A 119 -11.37 2.47 18.33
N LEU A 120 -10.63 2.74 19.41
CA LEU A 120 -10.78 3.97 20.20
C LEU A 120 -10.51 5.22 19.35
N PHE A 121 -9.40 5.22 18.59
CA PHE A 121 -9.08 6.32 17.68
C PHE A 121 -10.16 6.54 16.62
N LEU A 122 -10.65 5.45 16.00
CA LEU A 122 -11.69 5.51 14.98
C LEU A 122 -13.03 5.96 15.57
N GLN A 123 -13.36 5.58 16.81
CA GLN A 123 -14.59 6.01 17.49
C GLN A 123 -14.63 7.52 17.69
N GLU A 124 -13.50 8.15 18.07
CA GLU A 124 -13.39 9.62 18.14
C GLU A 124 -13.62 10.30 16.79
N LYS A 125 -13.43 9.56 15.69
CA LYS A 125 -13.69 10.00 14.31
C LYS A 125 -15.07 9.59 13.81
N GLY A 126 -15.96 9.07 14.64
CA GLY A 126 -17.34 8.71 14.28
C GLY A 126 -17.52 7.32 13.68
N TYR A 127 -16.51 6.45 13.75
CA TYR A 127 -16.62 5.05 13.34
C TYR A 127 -17.08 4.20 14.54
N LEU A 128 -18.31 3.68 14.49
CA LEU A 128 -18.89 2.95 15.62
C LEU A 128 -18.40 1.49 15.65
N TYR A 129 -18.20 0.95 16.85
CA TYR A 129 -17.60 -0.39 17.04
C TYR A 129 -18.36 -1.53 16.34
N TYR A 130 -19.68 -1.41 16.20
CA TYR A 130 -20.55 -2.42 15.58
C TYR A 130 -20.65 -2.31 14.05
N PHE A 131 -20.00 -1.31 13.45
CA PHE A 131 -19.98 -1.14 12.00
C PHE A 131 -19.23 -2.28 11.28
N SER A 132 -19.70 -2.59 10.09
CA SER A 132 -19.01 -3.45 9.14
C SER A 132 -17.90 -2.68 8.42
N LEU A 133 -17.03 -3.40 7.70
CA LEU A 133 -16.07 -2.75 6.80
C LEU A 133 -16.76 -1.89 5.74
N ASN A 134 -17.95 -2.27 5.28
CA ASN A 134 -18.68 -1.50 4.28
C ASN A 134 -19.12 -0.13 4.83
N ASP A 135 -19.55 -0.08 6.09
CA ASP A 135 -19.89 1.17 6.76
C ASP A 135 -18.64 2.05 6.91
N TYR A 136 -17.50 1.45 7.28
CA TYR A 136 -16.22 2.18 7.36
C TYR A 136 -15.80 2.73 5.99
N PHE A 137 -15.95 1.93 4.93
CA PHE A 137 -15.65 2.37 3.57
C PHE A 137 -16.59 3.48 3.10
N LYS A 138 -17.87 3.45 3.47
CA LYS A 138 -18.81 4.53 3.17
C LYS A 138 -18.34 5.86 3.77
N ILE A 139 -17.97 5.86 5.06
CA ILE A 139 -17.43 7.05 5.74
C ILE A 139 -16.13 7.51 5.08
N LEU A 140 -15.21 6.58 4.76
CA LEU A 140 -13.98 6.93 4.06
C LEU A 140 -14.27 7.60 2.72
N LYS A 141 -15.16 7.05 1.89
CA LYS A 141 -15.55 7.62 0.59
C LYS A 141 -16.15 9.02 0.73
N GLU A 142 -17.03 9.22 1.71
CA GLU A 142 -17.63 10.53 2.00
C GLU A 142 -16.60 11.58 2.41
N ARG A 143 -15.51 11.17 3.08
CA ARG A 143 -14.42 12.06 3.50
C ARG A 143 -13.35 12.26 2.44
N PHE A 144 -13.21 11.31 1.52
CA PHE A 144 -12.25 11.36 0.42
C PHE A 144 -12.76 12.27 -0.71
N THR A 145 -12.99 13.55 -0.40
CA THR A 145 -13.46 14.58 -1.34
C THR A 145 -12.28 15.27 -2.00
N GLU A 146 -11.67 16.24 -1.31
CA GLU A 146 -10.49 16.97 -1.78
C GLU A 146 -9.19 16.38 -1.23
N ASP A 147 -9.14 16.17 0.10
CA ASP A 147 -7.99 15.61 0.80
C ASP A 147 -8.18 14.18 1.27
N CYS A 148 -7.06 13.48 1.45
CA CYS A 148 -7.05 12.13 2.01
C CYS A 148 -7.31 12.19 3.53
N PRO A 149 -8.37 11.53 4.05
CA PRO A 149 -8.67 11.56 5.48
C PRO A 149 -7.54 10.94 6.29
N HIS A 150 -7.01 11.65 7.28
CA HIS A 150 -5.83 11.22 8.03
C HIS A 150 -6.00 9.85 8.72
N GLU A 151 -7.22 9.50 9.14
CA GLU A 151 -7.53 8.20 9.72
C GLU A 151 -7.29 7.02 8.77
N ILE A 152 -7.12 7.25 7.47
CA ILE A 152 -6.71 6.21 6.50
C ILE A 152 -5.45 5.48 6.96
N GLY A 153 -4.59 6.14 7.73
CA GLY A 153 -3.38 5.54 8.31
C GLY A 153 -3.69 4.30 9.15
N ILE A 154 -4.82 4.28 9.87
CA ILE A 154 -5.26 3.11 10.64
C ILE A 154 -5.59 1.94 9.71
N PHE A 155 -6.30 2.20 8.61
CA PHE A 155 -6.65 1.19 7.61
C PHE A 155 -5.42 0.64 6.89
N LEU A 156 -4.36 1.44 6.77
CA LEU A 156 -3.05 1.03 6.27
C LEU A 156 -2.21 0.30 7.34
N GLY A 157 -2.68 0.22 8.59
CA GLY A 157 -1.99 -0.46 9.69
C GLY A 157 -0.87 0.36 10.33
N PHE A 158 -0.89 1.68 10.17
CA PHE A 158 0.00 2.56 10.93
C PHE A 158 -0.43 2.60 12.40
N PRO A 159 0.50 2.67 13.36
CA PRO A 159 0.16 2.79 14.77
C PRO A 159 -0.72 4.01 15.03
N ALA A 160 -1.76 3.88 15.86
CA ALA A 160 -2.67 4.99 16.18
C ALA A 160 -1.93 6.20 16.76
N ASP A 161 -0.88 5.99 17.56
CA ASP A 161 -0.02 7.06 18.07
C ASP A 161 0.68 7.85 16.95
N ASP A 162 1.12 7.18 15.89
CA ASP A 162 1.78 7.83 14.75
C ASP A 162 0.76 8.58 13.88
N VAL A 163 -0.45 8.04 13.71
CA VAL A 163 -1.55 8.75 13.03
C VAL A 163 -1.96 9.99 13.81
N ALA A 164 -2.15 9.87 15.12
CA ALA A 164 -2.45 10.99 16.00
C ALA A 164 -1.30 12.02 16.03
N GLY A 165 -0.05 11.56 16.03
CA GLY A 165 1.15 12.38 15.94
C GLY A 165 1.21 13.17 14.63
N PHE A 166 0.92 12.53 13.50
CA PHE A 166 0.86 13.18 12.19
C PHE A 166 -0.19 14.30 12.18
N ILE A 167 -1.39 14.03 12.69
CA ILE A 167 -2.48 15.03 12.78
C ILE A 167 -2.05 16.20 13.67
N ARG A 168 -1.58 15.91 14.89
CA ARG A 168 -1.19 16.92 15.89
C ARG A 168 -0.07 17.83 15.40
N ASN A 169 0.92 17.25 14.72
CA ASN A 169 2.09 17.97 14.22
C ASN A 169 1.93 18.44 12.77
N LYS A 170 0.74 18.30 12.16
CA LYS A 170 0.48 18.65 10.76
C LYS A 170 1.54 18.07 9.80
N GLY A 171 1.97 16.83 10.05
CA GLY A 171 3.00 16.15 9.26
C GLY A 171 4.46 16.59 9.48
N HIS A 172 4.75 17.45 10.45
CA HIS A 172 6.10 17.91 10.80
C HIS A 172 6.60 17.20 12.08
N ASN A 173 7.84 17.48 12.53
CA ASN A 173 8.41 17.01 13.80
C ASN A 173 8.37 15.47 14.02
N TYR A 174 8.54 14.70 12.95
CA TYR A 174 8.61 13.25 13.02
C TYR A 174 10.02 12.79 13.41
N LEU A 175 10.10 11.64 14.07
CA LEU A 175 11.35 10.97 14.45
C LEU A 175 12.01 10.29 13.25
N LEU A 176 11.20 9.69 12.38
CA LEU A 176 11.63 8.93 11.21
C LEU A 176 10.58 9.05 10.09
N CYS A 177 11.02 9.14 8.85
CA CYS A 177 10.15 9.02 7.66
C CYS A 177 10.55 7.79 6.85
N GLY A 178 9.56 7.05 6.36
CA GLY A 178 9.73 5.88 5.50
C GLY A 178 8.39 5.46 4.92
N TYR A 179 7.86 4.30 5.34
CA TYR A 179 6.50 3.89 4.92
C TYR A 179 5.39 4.76 5.52
N TRP A 180 5.68 5.41 6.65
CA TRP A 180 4.88 6.47 7.26
C TRP A 180 5.80 7.38 8.08
N LYS A 181 5.27 8.50 8.58
CA LYS A 181 5.97 9.40 9.51
C LYS A 181 5.78 8.91 10.95
N VAL A 182 6.89 8.60 11.63
CA VAL A 182 6.92 8.00 12.96
C VAL A 182 7.04 9.07 14.03
N TYR A 183 6.23 8.99 15.08
CA TYR A 183 6.17 9.97 16.15
C TYR A 183 6.46 9.39 17.54
N LYS A 184 6.41 8.05 17.70
CA LYS A 184 6.56 7.42 19.01
C LYS A 184 7.68 6.39 19.10
N ASP A 185 7.64 5.34 18.28
CA ASP A 185 8.52 4.17 18.43
C ASP A 185 9.34 3.94 17.15
N MET A 186 10.49 4.61 17.08
CA MET A 186 11.41 4.55 15.93
C MET A 186 11.91 3.13 15.68
N ASP A 187 12.36 2.43 16.74
CA ASP A 187 12.96 1.09 16.61
C ASP A 187 11.95 0.08 16.06
N ARG A 188 10.70 0.12 16.54
CA ARG A 188 9.64 -0.73 16.01
C ARG A 188 9.33 -0.39 14.56
N ALA A 189 9.26 0.89 14.21
CA ALA A 189 9.00 1.31 12.84
C ALA A 189 10.10 0.83 11.88
N MET A 190 11.38 0.98 12.26
CA MET A 190 12.51 0.48 11.46
C MET A 190 12.44 -1.03 11.22
N ARG A 191 12.08 -1.82 12.24
CA ARG A 191 11.87 -3.27 12.09
C ARG A 191 10.75 -3.57 11.10
N ILE A 192 9.61 -2.87 11.17
CA ILE A 192 8.49 -3.05 10.25
C ILE A 192 8.88 -2.64 8.83
N PHE A 193 9.57 -1.50 8.65
CA PHE A 193 10.03 -1.05 7.33
C PHE A 193 10.96 -2.08 6.69
N SER A 194 11.90 -2.65 7.46
CA SER A 194 12.79 -3.70 6.99
C SER A 194 12.02 -4.96 6.54
N ILE A 195 10.98 -5.36 7.27
CA ILE A 195 10.11 -6.48 6.88
C ILE A 195 9.39 -6.18 5.56
N PHE A 196 8.87 -4.96 5.40
CA PHE A 196 8.20 -4.54 4.17
C PHE A 196 9.15 -4.48 2.98
N ASP A 197 10.37 -3.99 3.16
CA ASP A 197 11.40 -3.97 2.11
C ASP A 197 11.75 -5.38 1.65
N LYS A 198 11.99 -6.31 2.59
CA LYS A 198 12.25 -7.73 2.28
C LYS A 198 11.09 -8.38 1.53
N SER A 199 9.84 -7.98 1.82
CA SER A 199 8.66 -8.48 1.11
C SER A 199 8.63 -8.02 -0.35
N LYS A 200 9.00 -6.76 -0.61
CA LYS A 200 9.09 -6.21 -1.97
C LYS A 200 10.24 -6.84 -2.75
N GLU A 201 11.39 -7.04 -2.12
CA GLU A 201 12.53 -7.76 -2.71
C GLU A 201 12.15 -9.19 -3.09
N TYR A 202 11.43 -9.89 -2.22
CA TYR A 202 10.93 -11.23 -2.49
C TYR A 202 10.02 -11.30 -3.72
N ILE A 203 9.04 -10.39 -3.81
CA ILE A 203 8.16 -10.31 -4.99
C ILE A 203 8.96 -9.99 -6.25
N LEU A 204 9.91 -9.04 -6.19
CA LEU A 204 10.76 -8.72 -7.33
C LEU A 204 11.58 -9.93 -7.80
N ASP A 205 12.14 -10.70 -6.87
CA ASP A 205 12.92 -11.89 -7.23
C ASP A 205 12.03 -12.97 -7.88
N ILE A 206 10.78 -13.15 -7.43
CA ILE A 206 9.80 -14.01 -8.10
C ILE A 206 9.48 -13.50 -9.51
N LEU A 207 9.12 -12.23 -9.65
CA LEU A 207 8.75 -11.62 -10.93
C LEU A 207 9.88 -11.67 -11.97
N THR A 208 11.13 -11.59 -11.51
CA THR A 208 12.33 -11.65 -12.37
C THR A 208 12.90 -13.06 -12.54
N GLY A 209 12.25 -14.09 -11.99
CA GLY A 209 12.68 -15.49 -12.11
C GLY A 209 13.99 -15.81 -11.38
N LYS A 210 14.41 -14.99 -10.40
CA LYS A 210 15.62 -15.23 -9.61
C LYS A 210 15.36 -16.33 -8.57
N LYS A 211 16.37 -17.17 -8.28
CA LYS A 211 16.27 -18.20 -7.23
C LYS A 211 15.99 -17.53 -5.87
N VAL A 212 14.85 -17.87 -5.29
CA VAL A 212 14.35 -17.27 -4.04
C VAL A 212 14.95 -17.98 -2.80
N ASN A 213 15.96 -17.36 -2.18
CA ASN A 213 16.54 -17.76 -0.89
C ASN A 213 16.17 -16.75 0.22
N SER A 214 14.88 -16.45 0.40
CA SER A 214 14.43 -15.48 1.41
C SER A 214 13.88 -16.16 2.67
N PRO A 215 14.18 -15.66 3.89
CA PRO A 215 13.57 -16.13 5.14
C PRO A 215 12.04 -16.05 5.16
N LEU A 216 11.43 -15.17 4.35
CA LEU A 216 9.98 -15.08 4.20
C LEU A 216 9.36 -16.33 3.55
N LYS A 217 10.16 -17.09 2.78
CA LYS A 217 9.76 -18.39 2.22
C LYS A 217 9.41 -19.40 3.31
N CYS A 218 10.17 -19.42 4.42
CA CYS A 218 9.88 -20.28 5.57
C CYS A 218 8.62 -19.86 6.34
N HIS A 219 8.21 -18.59 6.25
CA HIS A 219 6.93 -18.13 6.81
C HIS A 219 5.76 -18.56 5.92
N PHE A 220 5.95 -18.63 4.59
CA PHE A 220 4.94 -19.09 3.64
C PHE A 220 4.67 -20.60 3.69
N GLU A 221 5.67 -21.43 4.01
CA GLU A 221 5.46 -22.87 4.21
C GLU A 221 4.64 -23.19 5.46
N ARG A 222 4.44 -22.23 6.38
CA ARG A 222 3.49 -22.34 7.49
C ARG A 222 2.10 -21.78 7.19
N VAL A 223 1.91 -21.08 6.06
CA VAL A 223 0.64 -20.45 5.66
C VAL A 223 0.05 -21.09 4.38
N LYS A 224 0.73 -22.07 3.78
CA LYS A 224 0.13 -22.96 2.78
C LYS A 224 -0.65 -24.08 3.48
N LEU A 225 -1.90 -23.79 3.84
CA LEU A 225 -3.08 -24.66 3.85
C LEU A 225 -4.14 -24.02 4.75
N LEU A 226 -4.97 -23.15 4.17
CA LEU A 226 -6.43 -23.08 4.31
C LEU A 226 -6.98 -22.24 3.14
#